data_AF-F7JNU3-F1
#
_entry.id   AF-F7JNU3-F1
#
_cell.length_a   1.000
_cell.length_b   1.000
_cell.length_c   1.000
_cell.angle_alpha   90.00
_cell.angle_beta   90.00
_cell.angle_gamma   90.00
#
_symmetry.space_group_name_H-M   'P 1'
#
loop_
_entity.id
_entity.type
_entity.pdbx_description
1 polymer ?
#
loop_
_entity_poly.entity_id
_entity_poly.type
_entity_poly.pdbx_seq_one_letter_code
_entity_poly.pdbx_strand_id
1 'polypeptide(L)'
;MKTRKREFPKFRYRECDAFAEYLQERSMKGWHFKEWKFGLVFEKGEPEDIVYDVEVLPKGSEMSLRPEMETEEYAEYCKAAGWKMIDAQRRFCIFRKEKLNAVPIVTEEERFDNVYHAEWKSWLNLSGATLFLQFCIVWNSGF
;
A
#
# COMPACT_ATOMS: atom_id res chain seq x y z
N MET A 1 -8.20 -27.48 9.01
CA MET A 1 -7.84 -26.15 9.58
C MET A 1 -7.73 -25.14 8.44
N LYS A 2 -8.21 -23.90 8.61
CA LYS A 2 -8.01 -22.84 7.60
C LYS A 2 -6.55 -22.39 7.65
N THR A 3 -5.85 -22.46 6.52
CA THR A 3 -4.44 -22.05 6.37
C THR A 3 -4.28 -20.58 6.00
N ARG A 4 -5.38 -19.95 5.57
CA ARG A 4 -5.42 -18.54 5.16
C ARG A 4 -6.57 -17.79 5.84
N LYS A 5 -6.32 -16.52 6.13
CA LYS A 5 -7.29 -15.56 6.65
C LYS A 5 -7.33 -14.35 5.73
N ARG A 6 -8.50 -13.72 5.59
CA ARG A 6 -8.67 -12.50 4.81
C ARG A 6 -9.29 -11.41 5.67
N GLU A 7 -8.75 -10.21 5.58
CA GLU A 7 -9.25 -9.03 6.29
C GLU A 7 -9.36 -7.82 5.36
N PHE A 8 -10.26 -6.90 5.71
CA PHE A 8 -10.56 -5.70 4.94
C PHE A 8 -10.46 -4.43 5.80
N PRO A 9 -9.31 -4.18 6.45
CA PRO A 9 -9.11 -2.91 7.13
C PRO A 9 -9.10 -1.77 6.10
N LYS A 10 -9.45 -0.57 6.54
CA LYS A 10 -9.42 0.64 5.71
C LYS A 10 -8.34 1.57 6.24
N PHE A 11 -7.34 1.84 5.42
CA PHE A 11 -6.27 2.79 5.70
C PHE A 11 -6.25 3.87 4.61
N ARG A 12 -6.04 5.12 5.03
CA ARG A 12 -5.74 6.24 4.13
C ARG A 12 -4.24 6.28 3.84
N TYR A 13 -3.85 6.98 2.78
CA TYR A 13 -2.42 7.06 2.38
C TYR A 13 -1.53 7.64 3.50
N ARG A 14 -2.04 8.60 4.27
CA ARG A 14 -1.35 9.16 5.45
C ARG A 14 -1.27 8.22 6.67
N GLU A 15 -1.90 7.05 6.65
CA GLU A 15 -1.99 6.11 7.78
C GLU A 15 -1.05 4.91 7.59
N CYS A 16 0.09 5.13 6.92
CA CYS A 16 1.09 4.11 6.65
C CYS A 16 1.65 3.46 7.93
N ASP A 17 2.00 4.24 8.96
CA ASP A 17 2.55 3.68 10.20
C ASP A 17 1.52 2.81 10.92
N ALA A 18 0.28 3.29 11.04
CA ALA A 18 -0.83 2.52 11.61
C ALA A 18 -1.12 1.23 10.82
N PHE A 19 -0.89 1.25 9.51
CA PHE A 19 -1.02 0.06 8.68
C PHE A 19 0.13 -0.93 8.94
N ALA A 20 1.38 -0.45 9.02
CA ALA A 20 2.53 -1.28 9.37
C ALA A 20 2.38 -1.93 10.76
N GLU A 21 1.96 -1.16 11.77
CA GLU A 21 1.66 -1.63 13.13
C GLU A 21 0.58 -2.71 13.11
N TYR A 22 -0.51 -2.50 12.36
CA TYR A 22 -1.56 -3.50 12.21
C TYR A 22 -1.04 -4.83 11.63
N LEU A 23 -0.13 -4.80 10.66
CA LEU A 23 0.48 -6.01 10.09
C LEU A 23 1.38 -6.72 11.11
N GLN A 24 2.18 -5.96 11.86
CA GLN A 24 3.03 -6.49 12.93
C GLN A 24 2.18 -7.15 14.03
N GLU A 25 1.10 -6.51 14.49
CA GLU A 25 0.16 -7.09 15.45
C GLU A 25 -0.46 -8.41 14.97
N ARG A 26 -0.72 -8.54 13.66
CA ARG A 26 -1.23 -9.78 13.07
C ARG A 26 -0.16 -10.86 13.07
N SER A 27 1.09 -10.50 12.74
CA SER A 27 2.21 -11.42 12.76
C SER A 27 2.48 -11.97 14.16
N MET A 28 2.42 -11.13 15.20
CA MET A 28 2.55 -11.56 16.60
C MET A 28 1.44 -12.51 17.05
N LYS A 29 0.35 -12.63 16.27
CA LYS A 29 -0.76 -13.58 16.50
C LYS A 29 -0.67 -14.81 15.58
N GLY A 30 0.45 -14.99 14.86
CA GLY A 30 0.68 -16.09 13.92
C GLY A 30 -0.03 -15.91 12.57
N TRP A 31 -0.34 -14.67 12.18
CA TRP A 31 -0.92 -14.33 10.89
C TRP A 31 0.01 -13.42 10.11
N HIS A 32 0.80 -13.99 9.20
CA HIS A 32 1.76 -13.22 8.40
C HIS A 32 1.13 -12.74 7.11
N PHE A 33 1.35 -11.48 6.76
CA PHE A 33 0.86 -10.93 5.51
C PHE A 33 1.53 -11.64 4.33
N LYS A 34 0.72 -12.09 3.37
CA LYS A 34 1.17 -12.87 2.22
C LYS A 34 1.02 -12.11 0.91
N GLU A 35 -0.18 -11.61 0.64
CA GLU A 35 -0.52 -10.97 -0.63
C GLU A 35 -1.79 -10.13 -0.48
N TRP A 36 -1.96 -9.17 -1.38
CA TRP A 36 -3.19 -8.46 -1.60
C TRP A 36 -4.01 -9.17 -2.68
N LYS A 37 -5.09 -9.82 -2.27
CA LYS A 37 -6.00 -10.50 -3.20
C LYS A 37 -7.42 -10.39 -2.72
N PHE A 38 -8.11 -9.36 -3.23
CA PHE A 38 -9.43 -8.94 -2.80
C PHE A 38 -9.47 -8.79 -1.26
N GLY A 39 -8.71 -7.82 -0.74
CA GLY A 39 -8.40 -7.68 0.68
C GLY A 39 -7.03 -8.25 1.05
N LEU A 40 -6.62 -8.05 2.29
CA LEU A 40 -5.35 -8.55 2.80
C LEU A 40 -5.46 -10.04 3.09
N VAL A 41 -4.60 -10.83 2.44
CA VAL A 41 -4.51 -12.27 2.67
C VAL A 41 -3.34 -12.55 3.60
N PHE A 42 -3.65 -13.22 4.70
CA PHE A 42 -2.69 -13.71 5.67
C PHE A 42 -2.56 -15.23 5.58
N GLU A 43 -1.37 -15.73 5.82
CA GLU A 43 -1.11 -17.14 6.03
C GLU A 43 -0.85 -17.45 7.51
N LYS A 44 -1.30 -18.62 7.95
CA LYS A 44 -1.07 -19.07 9.32
C LYS A 44 0.38 -19.53 9.46
N GLY A 45 1.09 -18.96 10.43
CA GLY A 45 2.41 -19.37 10.86
C GLY A 45 2.54 -19.33 12.39
N GLU A 46 3.77 -19.41 12.88
CA GLU A 46 4.06 -19.23 14.30
C GLU A 46 3.99 -17.74 14.67
N PRO A 47 3.54 -17.38 15.90
CA PRO A 47 3.65 -16.01 16.40
C PRO A 47 5.08 -15.46 16.25
N GLU A 48 5.24 -14.42 15.44
CA GLU A 48 6.54 -13.78 15.16
C GLU A 48 6.39 -12.26 15.17
N ASP A 49 7.33 -11.56 15.80
CA ASP A 49 7.42 -10.10 15.77
C ASP A 49 8.07 -9.62 14.46
N ILE A 50 7.31 -9.75 13.36
CA ILE A 50 7.76 -9.28 12.04
C ILE A 50 7.56 -7.77 11.96
N VAL A 51 8.67 -7.06 11.75
CA VAL A 51 8.63 -5.63 11.46
C VAL A 51 8.27 -5.41 9.99
N TYR A 52 7.21 -4.63 9.78
CA TYR A 52 6.75 -4.20 8.47
C TYR A 52 7.08 -2.73 8.25
N ASP A 53 7.19 -2.36 6.98
CA ASP A 53 7.15 -0.97 6.54
C ASP A 53 6.11 -0.85 5.42
N VAL A 54 5.37 0.25 5.41
CA VAL A 54 4.30 0.49 4.45
C VAL A 54 4.52 1.86 3.86
N GLU A 55 4.73 1.93 2.55
CA GLU A 55 5.03 3.19 1.89
C GLU A 55 4.07 3.49 0.76
N VAL A 56 3.90 4.79 0.50
CA VAL A 56 3.20 5.30 -0.67
C VAL A 56 4.26 5.68 -1.69
N LEU A 57 4.27 5.02 -2.85
CA LEU A 57 5.23 5.32 -3.92
C LEU A 57 4.58 6.01 -5.12
N PRO A 58 5.25 6.97 -5.77
CA PRO A 58 4.69 7.73 -6.88
C PRO A 58 4.79 6.98 -8.22
N LYS A 59 3.63 6.79 -8.85
CA LYS A 59 3.33 6.52 -10.29
C LYS A 59 3.88 5.24 -10.95
N GLY A 60 2.98 4.27 -11.11
CA GLY A 60 2.27 4.00 -12.36
C GLY A 60 0.76 4.26 -12.14
N SER A 61 -0.11 4.22 -13.16
CA SER A 61 -1.57 4.36 -13.00
C SER A 61 -2.16 3.43 -11.91
N GLU A 62 -3.40 3.66 -11.44
CA GLU A 62 -4.09 2.73 -10.51
C GLU A 62 -4.07 1.26 -10.98
N MET A 63 -3.82 1.03 -12.27
CA MET A 63 -3.73 -0.29 -12.91
C MET A 63 -2.30 -0.74 -13.28
N SER A 64 -1.26 0.09 -13.12
CA SER A 64 0.07 -0.18 -13.71
C SER A 64 1.25 0.02 -12.77
N LEU A 65 1.07 -0.11 -11.46
CA LEU A 65 2.15 -0.01 -10.46
C LEU A 65 3.04 -1.25 -10.37
N ARG A 66 2.58 -2.41 -10.88
CA ARG A 66 3.31 -3.67 -10.82
C ARG A 66 4.66 -3.67 -11.57
N PRO A 67 4.79 -3.17 -12.82
CA PRO A 67 5.97 -3.46 -13.63
C PRO A 67 7.29 -2.87 -13.11
N GLU A 68 7.28 -1.64 -12.60
CA GLU A 68 8.52 -0.94 -12.18
C GLU A 68 9.04 -1.44 -10.83
N MET A 69 8.14 -1.77 -9.90
CA MET A 69 8.52 -2.33 -8.58
C MET A 69 8.81 -3.83 -8.64
N GLU A 70 8.30 -4.53 -9.65
CA GLU A 70 8.69 -5.91 -9.96
C GLU A 70 10.02 -5.98 -10.75
N THR A 71 10.70 -4.85 -11.01
CA THR A 71 12.05 -4.87 -11.60
C THR A 71 13.07 -5.46 -10.64
N GLU A 72 14.02 -6.21 -11.21
CA GLU A 72 15.12 -6.81 -10.45
C GLU A 72 15.99 -5.76 -9.77
N GLU A 73 16.15 -4.59 -10.39
CA GLU A 73 16.90 -3.45 -9.84
C GLU A 73 16.25 -2.90 -8.56
N TYR A 74 14.93 -2.71 -8.56
CA TYR A 74 14.20 -2.24 -7.38
C TYR A 74 14.21 -3.27 -6.24
N ALA A 75 14.09 -4.56 -6.58
CA ALA A 75 14.17 -5.64 -5.61
C ALA A 75 15.56 -5.71 -4.94
N GLU A 76 16.64 -5.57 -5.72
CA GLU A 76 18.00 -5.57 -5.19
C GLU A 76 18.29 -4.30 -4.36
N TYR A 77 17.75 -3.13 -4.75
CA TYR A 77 17.81 -1.91 -3.92
C TYR A 77 17.15 -2.14 -2.55
N CYS A 78 15.92 -2.66 -2.52
CA CYS A 78 15.21 -2.94 -1.26
C CYS A 78 16.00 -3.89 -0.37
N LYS A 79 16.51 -4.98 -0.95
CA LYS A 79 17.29 -6.00 -0.25
C LYS A 79 18.62 -5.44 0.28
N ALA A 80 19.29 -4.58 -0.49
CA ALA A 80 20.46 -3.86 -0.04
C ALA A 80 20.14 -2.99 1.19
N ALA A 81 19.01 -2.25 1.14
CA ALA A 81 18.47 -1.44 2.23
C ALA A 81 17.98 -2.26 3.44
N GLY A 82 17.89 -3.59 3.33
CA GLY A 82 17.50 -4.49 4.41
C GLY A 82 16.00 -4.80 4.47
N TRP A 83 15.30 -4.60 3.36
CA TRP A 83 13.88 -4.81 3.20
C TRP A 83 13.58 -5.79 2.07
N LYS A 84 12.51 -6.56 2.23
CA LYS A 84 11.92 -7.37 1.17
C LYS A 84 10.52 -6.88 0.87
N MET A 85 10.29 -6.47 -0.37
CA MET A 85 8.94 -6.18 -0.84
C MET A 85 8.11 -7.46 -0.87
N ILE A 86 6.93 -7.41 -0.28
CA ILE A 86 5.99 -8.54 -0.23
C ILE A 86 4.97 -8.41 -1.35
N ASP A 87 4.28 -7.27 -1.37
CA ASP A 87 3.24 -6.98 -2.36
C ASP A 87 2.94 -5.48 -2.42
N ALA A 88 2.28 -5.06 -3.49
CA ALA A 88 1.75 -3.70 -3.66
C ALA A 88 0.32 -3.73 -4.20
N GLN A 89 -0.50 -2.79 -3.73
CA GLN A 89 -1.84 -2.58 -4.26
C GLN A 89 -2.18 -1.10 -4.27
N ARG A 90 -2.64 -0.62 -5.44
CA ARG A 90 -2.68 0.82 -5.71
C ARG A 90 -1.30 1.38 -5.35
N ARG A 91 -1.24 2.50 -4.61
CA ARG A 91 0.02 3.15 -4.26
C ARG A 91 0.69 2.60 -3.00
N PHE A 92 0.03 1.70 -2.27
CA PHE A 92 0.65 1.07 -1.11
C PHE A 92 1.63 -0.01 -1.54
N CYS A 93 2.80 0.01 -0.92
CA CYS A 93 3.83 -1.01 -1.04
C CYS A 93 4.15 -1.51 0.35
N ILE A 94 4.14 -2.83 0.54
CA ILE A 94 4.34 -3.46 1.85
C ILE A 94 5.67 -4.20 1.83
N PHE A 95 6.51 -3.88 2.81
CA PHE A 95 7.84 -4.43 2.97
C PHE A 95 7.97 -5.17 4.31
N ARG A 96 8.78 -6.22 4.32
CA ARG A 96 9.23 -6.92 5.54
C ARG A 96 10.69 -6.59 5.80
N LYS A 97 11.02 -6.30 7.04
CA LYS A 97 12.41 -6.09 7.47
C LYS A 97 13.17 -7.42 7.43
N GLU A 98 14.34 -7.44 6.79
CA GLU A 98 15.25 -8.59 6.74
C GLU A 98 16.56 -8.35 7.50
N LYS A 99 17.01 -7.09 7.64
CA LYS A 99 18.24 -6.75 8.37
C LYS A 99 17.94 -5.87 9.57
N LEU A 100 18.65 -6.10 10.69
CA LEU A 100 18.45 -5.32 11.92
C LEU A 100 18.70 -3.81 11.71
N ASN A 101 19.71 -3.49 10.89
CA ASN A 101 20.13 -2.13 10.53
C ASN A 101 19.50 -1.63 9.21
N ALA A 102 18.30 -2.09 8.87
CA ALA A 102 17.61 -1.63 7.67
C ALA A 102 17.43 -0.10 7.69
N VAL A 103 17.72 0.54 6.56
CA VAL A 103 17.57 1.99 6.37
C VAL A 103 16.17 2.30 5.84
N PRO A 104 15.58 3.47 6.13
CA PRO A 104 14.28 3.84 5.56
C PRO A 104 14.28 3.74 4.03
N ILE A 105 13.21 3.18 3.47
CA ILE A 105 13.07 2.99 2.01
C ILE A 105 12.91 4.34 1.31
N VAL A 106 12.17 5.23 1.97
CA VAL A 106 11.81 6.57 1.51
C VAL A 106 12.23 7.56 2.59
N THR A 107 12.75 8.72 2.19
CA THR A 107 13.05 9.80 3.16
C THR A 107 11.75 10.43 3.68
N GLU A 108 11.79 11.12 4.83
CA GLU A 108 10.58 11.75 5.39
C GLU A 108 9.96 12.80 4.45
N GLU A 109 10.79 13.55 3.73
CA GLU A 109 10.34 14.56 2.75
C GLU A 109 9.65 13.89 1.55
N GLU A 110 10.27 12.86 0.97
CA GLU A 110 9.66 12.10 -0.13
C GLU A 110 8.38 11.40 0.31
N ARG A 111 8.33 10.87 1.54
CA ARG A 111 7.15 10.22 2.10
C ARG A 111 6.00 11.21 2.21
N PHE A 112 6.27 12.42 2.70
CA PHE A 112 5.29 13.50 2.77
C PHE A 112 4.76 13.85 1.37
N ASP A 113 5.65 14.08 0.41
CA ASP A 113 5.29 14.46 -0.97
C ASP A 113 4.46 13.35 -1.65
N ASN A 114 4.83 12.09 -1.43
CA ASN A 114 4.11 10.95 -1.99
C ASN A 114 2.69 10.84 -1.46
N VAL A 115 2.52 10.98 -0.14
CA VAL A 115 1.21 10.98 0.51
C VAL A 115 0.40 12.18 0.04
N TYR A 116 0.98 13.38 0.02
CA TYR A 116 0.33 14.60 -0.44
C TYR A 116 -0.17 14.45 -1.88
N HIS A 117 0.68 14.02 -2.80
CA HIS A 117 0.29 13.80 -4.20
C HIS A 117 -0.69 12.62 -4.39
N ALA A 118 -0.73 11.66 -3.47
CA ALA A 118 -1.73 10.61 -3.45
C ALA A 118 -3.11 11.13 -3.05
N GLU A 119 -3.18 11.91 -1.99
CA GLU A 119 -4.43 12.50 -1.52
C GLU A 119 -4.93 13.59 -2.47
N TRP A 120 -4.05 14.45 -2.98
CA TRP A 120 -4.40 15.52 -3.94
C TRP A 120 -5.00 14.96 -5.24
N LYS A 121 -4.36 13.94 -5.84
CA LYS A 121 -4.92 13.28 -7.03
C LYS A 121 -6.24 12.58 -6.74
N SER A 122 -6.38 11.97 -5.57
CA SER A 122 -7.65 11.34 -5.16
C SER A 122 -8.77 12.39 -5.05
N TRP A 123 -8.45 13.56 -4.51
CA TRP A 123 -9.38 14.68 -4.38
C TRP A 123 -9.78 15.26 -5.74
N LEU A 124 -8.82 15.52 -6.64
CA LEU A 124 -9.07 16.00 -8.00
C LEU A 124 -9.96 15.04 -8.82
N ASN A 125 -9.73 13.73 -8.70
CA ASN A 125 -10.54 12.74 -9.41
C ASN A 125 -12.00 12.74 -8.91
N LEU A 126 -12.19 12.89 -7.60
CA LEU A 126 -13.53 12.93 -7.00
C LEU A 126 -14.29 14.19 -7.40
N SER A 127 -13.61 15.35 -7.38
CA SER A 127 -14.21 16.62 -7.79
C SER A 127 -14.56 16.63 -9.29
N GLY A 128 -13.67 16.12 -10.14
CA GLY A 128 -13.94 15.94 -11.56
C GLY A 128 -15.15 15.03 -11.84
N ALA A 129 -15.27 13.90 -11.13
CA ALA A 129 -16.41 12.99 -11.25
C ALA A 129 -17.74 13.65 -10.81
N THR A 130 -17.72 14.44 -9.73
CA THR A 130 -18.93 15.16 -9.28
C THR A 130 -19.39 16.23 -10.26
N LEU A 131 -18.46 16.99 -10.85
CA LEU A 131 -18.79 18.00 -11.87
C LEU A 131 -19.32 17.33 -13.14
N PHE A 132 -18.74 16.19 -13.54
CA PHE A 132 -19.24 15.40 -14.66
C PHE A 132 -20.67 14.88 -14.41
N LEU A 133 -20.94 14.34 -13.23
CA LEU A 133 -22.29 13.88 -12.86
C LEU A 133 -23.30 15.02 -12.85
N GLN A 134 -22.96 16.19 -12.29
CA GLN A 134 -23.82 17.37 -12.33
C GLN A 134 -24.08 17.83 -13.77
N PHE A 135 -23.06 17.86 -14.62
CA PHE A 135 -23.21 18.18 -16.04
C PHE A 135 -24.13 17.19 -16.75
N CYS A 136 -23.97 15.88 -16.52
CA CYS A 136 -24.87 14.86 -17.06
C CYS A 136 -26.32 15.04 -16.57
N ILE A 137 -26.52 15.37 -15.29
CA ILE A 137 -27.86 15.65 -14.76
C ILE A 137 -28.48 16.86 -15.46
N VAL A 138 -27.74 17.96 -15.60
CA VAL A 138 -28.22 19.18 -16.28
C VAL A 138 -28.52 18.92 -17.76
N TRP A 139 -27.65 18.18 -18.46
CA TRP A 139 -27.83 17.83 -19.88
C TRP A 139 -29.02 16.87 -20.10
N ASN A 140 -29.26 15.93 -19.18
CA ASN A 140 -30.36 14.96 -19.28
C ASN A 140 -31.70 15.51 -18.75
N SER A 141 -31.69 16.66 -18.07
CA SER A 141 -32.90 17.34 -17.54
C SER A 141 -33.52 18.34 -18.50
N GLY A 142 -33.02 18.42 -19.75
CA GLY A 142 -33.66 19.18 -20.83
C GLY A 142 -33.40 20.67 -20.76
N PHE A 143 -32.47 21.14 -21.60
CA PHE A 143 -32.86 22.16 -22.57
C PHE A 143 -33.69 21.50 -23.67
#